data_AF-A0A919M4G1-F1
#
_entry.id   AF-A0A919M4G1-F1
#
_cell.length_a   1.000
_cell.length_b   1.000
_cell.length_c   1.000
_cell.angle_alpha   90.00
_cell.angle_beta   90.00
_cell.angle_gamma   90.00
#
_symmetry.space_group_name_H-M   'P 1'
#
loop_
_entity.id
_entity.type
_entity.pdbx_description
1 polymer ?
#
loop_
_entity_poly.entity_id
_entity_poly.type
_entity_poly.pdbx_seq_one_letter_code
_entity_poly.pdbx_strand_id
1 'polypeptide(L)'
;MSFFRRRNAQPTNRPLTPPPAPRRPESASVLLNVLAAGLEKALPDERQSQIWSVLENPVDASADAETRRAFVALDWLVRVWTPAWTAMVPGVGEDLAAKLQELPPITDLASAEAAGHFVGVLESTSAQAEKTIAPYKDNLYDEAAAAAARSASDRVRVESAGAAVADAAASTILEACLAARTDVALTGATAISLLVSLDGVSPYIQNWASGPGEVEAKILSIRALAPLAAWRSLEPTAEALQQSALDLHRRLAQPRQ
;
A
#
# COMPACT_ATOMS: atom_id res chain seq x y z
N MET A 1 -14.52 29.83 -64.70
CA MET A 1 -13.39 29.10 -64.08
C MET A 1 -13.92 28.23 -62.95
N SER A 2 -13.91 26.91 -63.14
CA SER A 2 -14.13 25.92 -62.09
C SER A 2 -13.25 24.72 -62.43
N PHE A 3 -12.12 24.58 -61.72
CA PHE A 3 -11.12 23.53 -61.92
C PHE A 3 -11.07 22.64 -60.68
N PHE A 4 -12.21 22.08 -60.27
CA PHE A 4 -12.25 21.03 -59.27
C PHE A 4 -12.06 19.66 -59.95
N ARG A 5 -10.84 19.09 -59.88
CA ARG A 5 -10.64 17.64 -59.99
C ARG A 5 -10.55 17.06 -58.58
N ARG A 6 -11.59 16.33 -58.18
CA ARG A 6 -11.59 15.45 -57.00
C ARG A 6 -10.49 14.40 -57.16
N ARG A 7 -9.49 14.39 -56.27
CA ARG A 7 -8.68 13.20 -56.01
C ARG A 7 -9.46 12.31 -55.04
N ASN A 8 -10.08 11.26 -55.57
CA ASN A 8 -10.52 10.12 -54.77
C ASN A 8 -9.27 9.31 -54.39
N ALA A 9 -8.75 9.53 -53.19
CA ALA A 9 -7.92 8.56 -52.49
C ALA A 9 -8.24 8.73 -51.01
N GLN A 10 -9.18 7.93 -50.53
CA GLN A 10 -9.53 7.83 -49.12
C GLN A 10 -8.37 7.09 -48.45
N PRO A 11 -7.60 7.71 -47.53
CA PRO A 11 -6.71 6.94 -46.69
C PRO A 11 -7.63 6.06 -45.84
N THR A 12 -7.51 4.75 -46.01
CA THR A 12 -8.08 3.77 -45.09
C THR A 12 -7.37 3.96 -43.75
N ASN A 13 -7.92 4.86 -42.93
CA ASN A 13 -7.66 4.90 -41.50
C ASN A 13 -8.18 3.58 -40.92
N ARG A 14 -7.39 2.51 -41.04
CA ARG A 14 -7.45 1.43 -40.07
C ARG A 14 -7.05 2.09 -38.75
N PRO A 15 -7.89 2.08 -37.71
CA PRO A 15 -7.36 2.26 -36.38
C PRO A 15 -6.27 1.20 -36.23
N LEU A 16 -5.03 1.62 -36.01
CA LEU A 16 -4.03 0.75 -35.45
C LEU A 16 -4.60 0.35 -34.10
N THR A 17 -5.26 -0.81 -34.04
CA THR A 17 -5.61 -1.42 -32.77
C THR A 17 -4.31 -1.48 -32.00
N PRO A 18 -4.19 -0.82 -30.85
CA PRO A 18 -2.98 -0.94 -30.05
C PRO A 18 -2.73 -2.43 -29.84
N PRO A 19 -1.47 -2.89 -29.93
CA PRO A 19 -1.15 -4.29 -29.70
C PRO A 19 -1.81 -4.72 -28.37
N PRO A 20 -2.40 -5.92 -28.31
CA PRO A 20 -3.01 -6.40 -27.09
C PRO A 20 -1.98 -6.29 -25.97
N ALA A 21 -2.41 -5.74 -24.84
CA ALA A 21 -1.53 -5.58 -23.69
C ALA A 21 -0.85 -6.93 -23.40
N PRO A 22 0.48 -6.94 -23.17
CA PRO A 22 1.18 -8.17 -22.88
C PRO A 22 0.52 -8.85 -21.68
N ARG A 23 0.24 -10.15 -21.82
CA ARG A 23 -0.34 -10.93 -20.72
C ARG A 23 0.75 -11.22 -19.71
N ARG A 24 0.41 -11.04 -18.44
CA ARG A 24 1.25 -11.42 -17.31
C ARG A 24 1.62 -12.92 -17.40
N PRO A 25 2.90 -13.30 -17.21
CA PRO A 25 3.29 -14.69 -17.06
C PRO A 25 2.63 -15.34 -15.83
N GLU A 26 2.37 -16.64 -15.88
CA GLU A 26 1.87 -17.38 -14.71
C GLU A 26 2.97 -18.30 -14.17
N SER A 27 3.14 -18.28 -12.85
CA SER A 27 4.02 -19.20 -12.13
C SER A 27 3.24 -20.45 -11.69
N ALA A 28 3.96 -21.54 -11.40
CA ALA A 28 3.36 -22.72 -10.76
C ALA A 28 2.96 -22.47 -9.29
N SER A 29 3.52 -21.44 -8.65
CA SER A 29 3.18 -21.03 -7.28
C SER A 29 1.90 -20.18 -7.25
N VAL A 30 0.90 -20.62 -6.50
CA VAL A 30 -0.35 -19.86 -6.30
C VAL A 30 -0.04 -18.57 -5.55
N LEU A 31 0.79 -18.65 -4.51
CA LEU A 31 1.16 -17.49 -3.71
C LEU A 31 1.84 -16.41 -4.55
N LEU A 32 2.80 -16.78 -5.42
CA LEU A 32 3.49 -15.81 -6.26
C LEU A 32 2.55 -15.14 -7.27
N ASN A 33 1.57 -15.87 -7.80
CA ASN A 33 0.58 -15.30 -8.73
C ASN A 33 -0.36 -14.30 -8.03
N VAL A 34 -0.78 -14.60 -6.79
CA VAL A 34 -1.59 -13.68 -5.96
C VAL A 34 -0.78 -12.45 -5.58
N LEU A 35 0.46 -12.66 -5.12
CA LEU A 35 1.36 -11.55 -4.75
C LEU A 35 1.64 -10.65 -5.96
N ALA A 36 1.96 -11.21 -7.13
CA ALA A 36 2.18 -10.43 -8.34
C ALA A 36 0.95 -9.60 -8.73
N ALA A 37 -0.26 -10.18 -8.67
CA ALA A 37 -1.50 -9.44 -8.94
C ALA A 37 -1.71 -8.27 -7.97
N GLY A 38 -1.37 -8.47 -6.69
CA GLY A 38 -1.46 -7.42 -5.69
C GLY A 38 -0.40 -6.34 -5.90
N LEU A 39 0.84 -6.72 -6.18
CA LEU A 39 1.95 -5.79 -6.42
C LEU A 39 1.75 -4.94 -7.68
N GLU A 40 1.15 -5.49 -8.74
CA GLU A 40 0.79 -4.74 -9.95
C GLU A 40 -0.20 -3.60 -9.68
N LYS A 41 -1.06 -3.75 -8.66
CA LYS A 41 -1.98 -2.70 -8.23
C LYS A 41 -1.32 -1.69 -7.28
N ALA A 42 -0.32 -2.14 -6.52
CA ALA A 42 0.36 -1.35 -5.51
C ALA A 42 1.51 -0.51 -6.07
N LEU A 43 2.14 -0.96 -7.16
CA LEU A 43 3.38 -0.40 -7.68
C LEU A 43 3.18 0.32 -9.02
N PRO A 44 4.00 1.35 -9.30
CA PRO A 44 4.00 2.01 -10.61
C PRO A 44 4.31 1.04 -11.77
N ASP A 45 3.78 1.36 -12.95
CA ASP A 45 3.90 0.54 -14.17
C ASP A 45 5.35 0.20 -14.52
N GLU A 46 6.29 1.11 -14.26
CA GLU A 46 7.72 0.93 -14.54
C GLU A 46 8.34 -0.22 -13.75
N ARG A 47 7.70 -0.65 -12.65
CA ARG A 47 8.15 -1.78 -11.82
C ARG A 47 7.54 -3.12 -12.22
N GLN A 48 6.53 -3.14 -13.10
CA GLN A 48 5.85 -4.39 -13.50
C GLN A 48 6.77 -5.38 -14.20
N SER A 49 7.70 -4.91 -15.04
CA SER A 49 8.69 -5.80 -15.68
C SER A 49 9.55 -6.55 -14.66
N GLN A 50 9.84 -5.93 -13.51
CA GLN A 50 10.59 -6.60 -12.44
C GLN A 50 9.75 -7.70 -11.80
N ILE A 51 8.45 -7.48 -11.59
CA ILE A 51 7.52 -8.50 -11.08
C ILE A 51 7.45 -9.68 -12.06
N TRP A 52 7.22 -9.40 -13.34
CA TRP A 52 7.03 -10.45 -14.36
C TRP A 52 8.27 -11.32 -14.54
N SER A 53 9.47 -10.72 -14.50
CA SER A 53 10.73 -11.47 -14.62
C SER A 53 10.90 -12.56 -13.55
N VAL A 54 10.27 -12.40 -12.38
CA VAL A 54 10.32 -13.40 -11.30
C VAL A 54 9.45 -14.61 -11.63
N LEU A 55 8.27 -14.37 -12.22
CA LEU A 55 7.28 -15.42 -12.52
C LEU A 55 7.72 -16.37 -13.64
N GLU A 56 8.60 -15.91 -14.52
CA GLU A 56 9.12 -16.70 -15.65
C GLU A 56 10.08 -17.82 -15.21
N ASN A 57 10.62 -17.73 -13.99
CA ASN A 57 11.55 -18.74 -13.48
C ASN A 57 10.81 -19.95 -12.93
N PRO A 58 11.32 -21.18 -13.17
CA PRO A 58 10.74 -22.38 -12.56
C PRO A 58 10.88 -22.31 -11.03
N VAL A 59 9.79 -22.60 -10.34
CA VAL A 59 9.72 -22.61 -8.87
C VAL A 59 9.18 -23.95 -8.38
N ASP A 60 9.65 -24.40 -7.22
CA ASP A 60 9.06 -25.54 -6.51
C ASP A 60 7.66 -25.17 -6.04
N ALA A 61 6.63 -25.84 -6.57
CA ALA A 61 5.23 -25.63 -6.24
C ALA A 61 4.67 -26.70 -5.27
N SER A 62 5.54 -27.43 -4.57
CA SER A 62 5.11 -28.34 -3.50
C SER A 62 4.36 -27.57 -2.41
N ALA A 63 3.40 -28.25 -1.75
CA ALA A 63 2.63 -27.67 -0.66
C ALA A 63 3.56 -27.12 0.44
N ASP A 64 4.62 -27.86 0.80
CA ASP A 64 5.58 -27.42 1.80
C ASP A 64 6.34 -26.15 1.37
N ALA A 65 6.66 -26.00 0.08
CA ALA A 65 7.29 -24.79 -0.43
C ALA A 65 6.34 -23.59 -0.40
N GLU A 66 5.07 -23.78 -0.78
CA GLU A 66 4.04 -22.75 -0.69
C GLU A 66 3.83 -22.31 0.76
N THR A 67 3.68 -23.26 1.70
CA THR A 67 3.53 -22.95 3.13
C THR A 67 4.73 -22.17 3.66
N ARG A 68 5.97 -22.57 3.33
CA ARG A 68 7.17 -21.82 3.73
C ARG A 68 7.19 -20.40 3.16
N ARG A 69 6.84 -20.22 1.89
CA ARG A 69 6.75 -18.88 1.27
C ARG A 69 5.72 -18.01 1.99
N ALA A 70 4.59 -18.60 2.34
CA ALA A 70 3.51 -17.89 3.00
C ALA A 70 3.92 -17.42 4.41
N PHE A 71 4.65 -18.24 5.16
CA PHE A 71 5.22 -17.81 6.44
C PHE A 71 6.27 -16.70 6.30
N VAL A 72 7.11 -16.73 5.26
CA VAL A 72 8.04 -15.63 4.97
C VAL A 72 7.31 -14.33 4.61
N ALA A 73 6.20 -14.42 3.87
CA ALA A 73 5.34 -13.28 3.56
C ALA A 73 4.68 -12.71 4.82
N LEU A 74 4.16 -13.57 5.69
CA LEU A 74 3.59 -13.18 6.98
C LEU A 74 4.62 -12.55 7.92
N ASP A 75 5.82 -13.14 8.02
CA ASP A 75 6.95 -12.62 8.79
C ASP A 75 7.31 -11.20 8.33
N TRP A 76 7.42 -10.98 7.02
CA TRP A 76 7.67 -9.65 6.47
C TRP A 76 6.55 -8.65 6.83
N LEU A 77 5.28 -9.05 6.73
CA LEU A 77 4.16 -8.18 7.05
C LEU A 77 4.23 -7.73 8.52
N VAL A 78 4.48 -8.66 9.44
CA VAL A 78 4.50 -8.37 10.88
C VAL A 78 5.77 -7.63 11.31
N ARG A 79 6.95 -8.05 10.82
CA ARG A 79 8.24 -7.60 11.35
C ARG A 79 8.95 -6.55 10.51
N VAL A 80 8.43 -6.24 9.32
CA VAL A 80 8.95 -5.18 8.44
C VAL A 80 7.88 -4.14 8.15
N TRP A 81 6.72 -4.57 7.65
CA TRP A 81 5.68 -3.65 7.19
C TRP A 81 4.96 -2.94 8.34
N THR A 82 4.45 -3.68 9.32
CA THR A 82 3.78 -3.10 10.50
C THR A 82 4.68 -2.12 11.27
N PRO A 83 5.93 -2.48 11.65
CA PRO A 83 6.77 -1.58 12.43
C PRO A 83 7.17 -0.31 11.68
N ALA A 84 7.21 -0.31 10.34
CA ALA A 84 7.46 0.90 9.56
C ALA A 84 6.38 1.96 9.78
N TRP A 85 5.12 1.54 10.00
CA TRP A 85 4.03 2.45 10.33
C TRP A 85 4.00 2.82 11.81
N THR A 86 4.16 1.86 12.72
CA THR A 86 4.11 2.16 14.16
C THR A 86 5.26 3.06 14.60
N ALA A 87 6.43 2.96 13.97
CA ALA A 87 7.57 3.85 14.24
C ALA A 87 7.29 5.33 13.91
N MET A 88 6.24 5.65 13.15
CA MET A 88 5.86 7.03 12.89
C MET A 88 5.17 7.70 14.09
N VAL A 89 4.79 6.93 15.12
CA VAL A 89 4.16 7.43 16.35
C VAL A 89 5.20 7.47 17.46
N PRO A 90 5.67 8.66 17.89
CA PRO A 90 6.73 8.78 18.89
C PRO A 90 6.38 8.12 20.22
N GLY A 91 7.39 7.56 20.89
CA GLY A 91 7.23 6.88 22.17
C GLY A 91 6.63 5.49 22.01
N VAL A 92 5.35 5.33 22.35
CA VAL A 92 4.72 3.99 22.41
C VAL A 92 4.70 3.26 21.05
N GLY A 93 4.67 4.00 19.94
CA GLY A 93 4.71 3.39 18.60
C GLY A 93 6.10 2.93 18.18
N GLU A 94 7.14 3.70 18.53
CA GLU A 94 8.55 3.31 18.36
C GLU A 94 8.89 2.07 19.20
N ASP A 95 8.45 2.04 20.46
CA ASP A 95 8.62 0.88 21.34
C ASP A 95 7.95 -0.38 20.77
N LEU A 96 6.74 -0.23 20.21
CA LEU A 96 6.04 -1.34 19.54
C LEU A 96 6.78 -1.76 18.27
N ALA A 97 7.30 -0.81 17.48
CA ALA A 97 8.05 -1.09 16.27
C ALA A 97 9.28 -1.94 16.56
N ALA A 98 10.07 -1.54 17.58
CA ALA A 98 11.25 -2.28 18.03
C ALA A 98 10.89 -3.70 18.48
N LYS A 99 9.84 -3.84 19.30
CA LYS A 99 9.38 -5.16 19.76
C LYS A 99 8.98 -6.08 18.61
N LEU A 100 8.24 -5.57 17.62
CA LEU A 100 7.84 -6.35 16.46
C LEU A 100 9.05 -6.81 15.64
N GLN A 101 10.06 -5.95 15.45
CA GLN A 101 11.28 -6.30 14.71
C GLN A 101 12.12 -7.37 15.44
N GLU A 102 12.18 -7.30 16.77
CA GLU A 102 12.92 -8.22 17.65
C GLU A 102 12.24 -9.59 17.82
N LEU A 103 10.99 -9.76 17.38
CA LEU A 103 10.32 -11.06 17.43
C LEU A 103 11.15 -12.13 16.70
N PRO A 104 11.12 -13.40 17.17
CA PRO A 104 11.63 -14.52 16.38
C PRO A 104 10.93 -14.59 15.01
N PRO A 105 11.58 -15.20 14.00
CA PRO A 105 10.93 -15.44 12.71
C PRO A 105 9.61 -16.20 12.85
N ILE A 106 8.60 -15.77 12.10
CA ILE A 106 7.31 -16.45 12.04
C ILE A 106 7.41 -17.60 11.04
N THR A 107 7.41 -18.83 11.55
CA THR A 107 7.60 -20.05 10.74
C THR A 107 6.50 -21.08 10.91
N ASP A 108 5.57 -20.86 11.84
CA ASP A 108 4.48 -21.77 12.17
C ASP A 108 3.32 -21.00 12.83
N LEU A 109 2.24 -21.72 13.16
CA LEU A 109 1.06 -21.13 13.79
C LEU A 109 1.37 -20.56 15.19
N ALA A 110 2.21 -21.23 15.98
CA ALA A 110 2.51 -20.79 17.34
C ALA A 110 3.29 -19.46 17.37
N SER A 111 4.26 -19.31 16.48
CA SER A 111 4.98 -18.05 16.28
C SER A 111 4.07 -16.95 15.73
N ALA A 112 3.09 -17.29 14.89
CA ALA A 112 2.08 -16.35 14.41
C ALA A 112 1.14 -15.89 15.55
N GLU A 113 0.67 -16.79 16.41
CA GLU A 113 -0.12 -16.44 17.60
C GLU A 113 0.67 -15.54 18.54
N ALA A 114 1.94 -15.85 18.80
CA ALA A 114 2.80 -15.02 19.64
C ALA A 114 2.93 -13.60 19.08
N ALA A 115 3.14 -13.45 17.77
CA ALA A 115 3.14 -12.16 17.09
C ALA A 115 1.80 -11.42 17.20
N GLY A 116 0.68 -12.14 17.07
CA GLY A 116 -0.67 -11.59 17.16
C GLY A 116 -0.97 -10.88 18.48
N HIS A 117 -0.38 -11.31 19.59
CA HIS A 117 -0.50 -10.63 20.89
C HIS A 117 0.07 -9.21 20.86
N PHE A 118 1.18 -8.99 20.14
CA PHE A 118 1.79 -7.67 19.99
C PHE A 118 1.02 -6.82 18.98
N VAL A 119 0.65 -7.40 17.83
CA VAL A 119 -0.14 -6.70 16.79
C VAL A 119 -1.50 -6.26 17.33
N GLY A 120 -2.10 -7.05 18.23
CA GLY A 120 -3.39 -6.75 18.87
C GLY A 120 -3.45 -5.42 19.62
N VAL A 121 -2.30 -4.84 20.00
CA VAL A 121 -2.24 -3.50 20.61
C VAL A 121 -2.85 -2.42 19.69
N LEU A 122 -2.82 -2.64 18.37
CA LEU A 122 -3.35 -1.70 17.37
C LEU A 122 -4.87 -1.76 17.18
N GLU A 123 -5.57 -2.68 17.85
CA GLU A 123 -7.01 -2.91 17.65
C GLU A 123 -7.86 -1.65 17.92
N SER A 124 -7.46 -0.85 18.90
CA SER A 124 -8.17 0.38 19.26
C SER A 124 -7.77 1.61 18.42
N THR A 125 -6.71 1.51 17.60
CA THR A 125 -6.12 2.65 16.90
C THR A 125 -7.09 3.28 15.91
N SER A 126 -7.90 2.48 15.19
CA SER A 126 -8.91 3.02 14.25
C SER A 126 -9.97 3.85 14.98
N ALA A 127 -10.54 3.31 16.06
CA ALA A 127 -11.53 4.03 16.85
C ALA A 127 -10.95 5.31 17.48
N GLN A 128 -9.67 5.28 17.87
CA GLN A 128 -8.98 6.47 18.38
C GLN A 128 -8.75 7.51 17.28
N ALA A 129 -8.40 7.10 16.07
CA ALA A 129 -8.26 8.00 14.93
C ALA A 129 -9.60 8.67 14.58
N GLU A 130 -10.69 7.91 14.55
CA GLU A 130 -12.05 8.45 14.32
C GLU A 130 -12.46 9.49 15.37
N LYS A 131 -12.16 9.24 16.65
CA LYS A 131 -12.40 10.22 17.72
C LYS A 131 -11.57 11.49 17.53
N THR A 132 -10.32 11.34 17.09
CA THR A 132 -9.39 12.46 16.88
C THR A 132 -9.85 13.37 15.75
N ILE A 133 -10.40 12.81 14.67
CA ILE A 133 -10.88 13.58 13.51
C ILE A 133 -12.32 14.07 13.64
N ALA A 134 -13.10 13.57 14.61
CA ALA A 134 -14.50 13.95 14.77
C ALA A 134 -14.74 15.47 14.89
N PRO A 135 -13.88 16.25 15.59
CA PRO A 135 -14.02 17.71 15.69
C PRO A 135 -13.77 18.47 14.38
N TYR A 136 -13.18 17.85 13.36
CA TYR A 136 -12.81 18.53 12.11
C TYR A 136 -14.01 18.81 11.18
N LYS A 137 -15.25 18.52 11.60
CA LYS A 137 -16.48 18.68 10.81
C LYS A 137 -17.10 20.09 10.82
N ASP A 138 -16.66 20.96 11.72
CA ASP A 138 -17.34 22.24 11.95
C ASP A 138 -16.71 23.40 11.17
N ASN A 139 -15.61 23.16 10.47
CA ASN A 139 -14.87 24.15 9.71
C ASN A 139 -14.41 23.58 8.36
N LEU A 140 -14.72 24.29 7.28
CA LEU A 140 -14.42 23.86 5.89
C LEU A 140 -12.94 23.54 5.66
N TYR A 141 -12.04 24.28 6.31
CA TYR A 141 -10.60 24.08 6.20
C TYR A 141 -10.15 22.79 6.88
N ASP A 142 -10.69 22.52 8.07
CA ASP A 142 -10.42 21.31 8.84
C ASP A 142 -11.04 20.08 8.16
N GLU A 143 -12.23 20.21 7.58
CA GLU A 143 -12.85 19.15 6.79
C GLU A 143 -12.00 18.78 5.58
N ALA A 144 -11.45 19.78 4.89
CA ALA A 144 -10.57 19.54 3.74
C ALA A 144 -9.26 18.85 4.16
N ALA A 145 -8.71 19.23 5.32
CA ALA A 145 -7.54 18.57 5.93
C ALA A 145 -7.83 17.09 6.22
N ALA A 146 -8.96 16.81 6.89
CA ALA A 146 -9.37 15.45 7.23
C ALA A 146 -9.67 14.62 5.98
N ALA A 147 -10.29 15.21 4.94
CA ALA A 147 -10.54 14.53 3.67
C ALA A 147 -9.24 14.19 2.92
N ALA A 148 -8.29 15.12 2.88
CA ALA A 148 -6.96 14.89 2.30
C ALA A 148 -6.20 13.78 3.05
N ALA A 149 -6.24 13.81 4.37
CA ALA A 149 -5.61 12.80 5.22
C ALA A 149 -6.21 11.40 5.00
N ARG A 150 -7.55 11.29 4.89
CA ARG A 150 -8.23 10.03 4.53
C ARG A 150 -7.81 9.52 3.16
N SER A 151 -7.79 10.39 2.16
CA SER A 151 -7.34 10.01 0.82
C SER A 151 -5.90 9.51 0.81
N ALA A 152 -5.01 10.14 1.58
CA ALA A 152 -3.63 9.69 1.72
C ALA A 152 -3.51 8.34 2.46
N SER A 153 -4.29 8.12 3.53
CA SER A 153 -4.30 6.83 4.25
C SER A 153 -4.89 5.69 3.42
N ASP A 154 -5.91 5.96 2.60
CA ASP A 154 -6.49 4.96 1.71
C ASP A 154 -5.47 4.51 0.64
N ARG A 155 -4.65 5.45 0.15
CA ARG A 155 -3.53 5.16 -0.74
C ARG A 155 -2.50 4.25 -0.07
N VAL A 156 -2.15 4.46 1.20
CA VAL A 156 -1.21 3.60 1.94
C VAL A 156 -1.63 2.13 1.90
N ARG A 157 -2.91 1.85 2.10
CA ARG A 157 -3.43 0.47 2.11
C ARG A 157 -3.10 -0.29 0.82
N VAL A 158 -3.13 0.42 -0.32
CA VAL A 158 -2.86 -0.14 -1.65
C VAL A 158 -1.37 -0.03 -1.98
N GLU A 159 -0.81 1.17 -1.94
CA GLU A 159 0.50 1.49 -2.49
C GLU A 159 1.67 0.97 -1.63
N SER A 160 1.47 0.63 -0.35
CA SER A 160 2.55 0.09 0.51
C SER A 160 2.75 -1.42 0.42
N ALA A 161 2.01 -2.10 -0.47
CA ALA A 161 2.05 -3.54 -0.70
C ALA A 161 1.62 -4.46 0.48
N GLY A 162 1.31 -3.92 1.66
CA GLY A 162 0.90 -4.71 2.83
C GLY A 162 -0.31 -5.60 2.57
N ALA A 163 -1.37 -5.05 1.95
CA ALA A 163 -2.56 -5.81 1.60
C ALA A 163 -2.27 -6.92 0.58
N ALA A 164 -1.44 -6.63 -0.43
CA ALA A 164 -1.02 -7.62 -1.43
C ALA A 164 -0.27 -8.81 -0.79
N VAL A 165 0.62 -8.54 0.16
CA VAL A 165 1.37 -9.58 0.87
C VAL A 165 0.47 -10.36 1.83
N ALA A 166 -0.45 -9.69 2.53
CA ALA A 166 -1.42 -10.33 3.41
C ALA A 166 -2.34 -11.29 2.63
N ASP A 167 -2.90 -10.84 1.50
CA ASP A 167 -3.76 -11.64 0.63
C ASP A 167 -3.00 -12.86 0.08
N ALA A 168 -1.74 -12.67 -0.34
CA ALA A 168 -0.89 -13.75 -0.83
C ALA A 168 -0.61 -14.79 0.27
N ALA A 169 -0.25 -14.37 1.47
CA ALA A 169 -0.03 -15.28 2.59
C ALA A 169 -1.33 -16.02 2.99
N ALA A 170 -2.45 -15.30 3.07
CA ALA A 170 -3.75 -15.87 3.44
C ALA A 170 -4.28 -16.89 2.42
N SER A 171 -3.86 -16.80 1.15
CA SER A 171 -4.18 -17.80 0.12
C SER A 171 -3.65 -19.21 0.44
N THR A 172 -2.67 -19.31 1.36
CA THR A 172 -2.03 -20.59 1.75
C THR A 172 -2.15 -20.88 3.25
N ILE A 173 -1.99 -19.87 4.13
CA ILE A 173 -1.92 -20.05 5.60
C ILE A 173 -2.92 -19.15 6.34
N LEU A 174 -4.19 -19.13 5.91
CA LEU A 174 -5.23 -18.26 6.46
C LEU A 174 -5.29 -18.27 8.00
N GLU A 175 -5.23 -19.45 8.63
CA GLU A 175 -5.27 -19.57 10.10
C GLU A 175 -4.12 -18.82 10.78
N ALA A 176 -2.91 -18.92 10.24
CA ALA A 176 -1.75 -18.19 10.77
C ALA A 176 -1.89 -16.67 10.55
N CYS A 177 -2.45 -16.24 9.41
CA CYS A 177 -2.73 -14.81 9.16
C CYS A 177 -3.78 -14.24 10.13
N LEU A 178 -4.79 -15.03 10.49
CA LEU A 178 -5.78 -14.65 11.50
C LEU A 178 -5.15 -14.62 12.90
N ALA A 179 -4.35 -15.63 13.25
CA ALA A 179 -3.63 -15.71 14.51
C ALA A 179 -2.67 -14.52 14.71
N ALA A 180 -1.94 -14.14 13.66
CA ALA A 180 -1.06 -12.98 13.65
C ALA A 180 -1.79 -11.63 13.57
N ARG A 181 -3.14 -11.64 13.46
CA ARG A 181 -3.99 -10.45 13.38
C ARG A 181 -3.62 -9.49 12.24
N THR A 182 -3.40 -10.05 11.06
CA THR A 182 -3.04 -9.27 9.86
C THR A 182 -4.08 -8.19 9.49
N ASP A 183 -5.35 -8.42 9.78
CA ASP A 183 -6.44 -7.45 9.64
C ASP A 183 -6.24 -6.22 10.55
N VAL A 184 -5.79 -6.45 11.78
CA VAL A 184 -5.50 -5.40 12.76
C VAL A 184 -4.23 -4.64 12.41
N ALA A 185 -3.21 -5.31 11.89
CA ALA A 185 -2.03 -4.64 11.35
C ALA A 185 -2.41 -3.68 10.22
N LEU A 186 -3.20 -4.14 9.24
CA LEU A 186 -3.65 -3.33 8.10
C LEU A 186 -4.51 -2.14 8.54
N THR A 187 -5.45 -2.38 9.44
CA THR A 187 -6.35 -1.34 9.97
C THR A 187 -5.60 -0.33 10.83
N GLY A 188 -4.69 -0.80 11.68
CA GLY A 188 -3.83 0.03 12.53
C GLY A 188 -2.91 0.94 11.72
N ALA A 189 -2.23 0.40 10.70
CA ALA A 189 -1.40 1.20 9.81
C ALA A 189 -2.22 2.26 9.04
N THR A 190 -3.42 1.90 8.57
CA THR A 190 -4.33 2.87 7.93
C THR A 190 -4.68 4.00 8.89
N ALA A 191 -5.03 3.68 10.15
CA ALA A 191 -5.35 4.67 11.17
C ALA A 191 -4.14 5.54 11.57
N ILE A 192 -2.94 4.96 11.69
CA ILE A 192 -1.70 5.72 11.95
C ILE A 192 -1.42 6.67 10.78
N SER A 193 -1.47 6.17 9.55
CA SER A 193 -1.20 6.99 8.35
C SER A 193 -2.18 8.15 8.20
N LEU A 194 -3.44 7.97 8.63
CA LEU A 194 -4.44 9.03 8.69
C LEU A 194 -4.00 10.15 9.65
N LEU A 195 -3.61 9.79 10.87
CA LEU A 195 -3.17 10.77 11.88
C LEU A 195 -1.89 11.49 11.47
N VAL A 196 -0.90 10.75 10.97
CA VAL A 196 0.36 11.34 10.48
C VAL A 196 0.11 12.27 9.30
N SER A 197 -0.77 11.89 8.37
CA SER A 197 -1.16 12.75 7.24
C SER A 197 -1.84 14.03 7.69
N LEU A 198 -2.68 13.92 8.73
CA LEU A 198 -3.39 15.06 9.30
C LEU A 198 -2.41 16.04 9.95
N ASP A 199 -1.45 15.54 10.72
CA ASP A 199 -0.38 16.36 11.31
C ASP A 199 0.48 17.00 10.23
N GLY A 200 0.76 16.28 9.15
CA GLY A 200 1.52 16.78 8.00
C GLY A 200 0.82 17.92 7.24
N VAL A 201 -0.51 17.85 7.08
CA VAL A 201 -1.27 18.85 6.31
C VAL A 201 -1.72 20.06 7.15
N SER A 202 -1.93 19.88 8.46
CA SER A 202 -2.48 20.91 9.35
C SER A 202 -1.73 22.26 9.31
N PRO A 203 -0.38 22.31 9.31
CA PRO A 203 0.36 23.58 9.23
C PRO A 203 0.08 24.36 7.93
N TYR A 204 -0.16 23.66 6.82
CA TYR A 204 -0.45 24.29 5.52
C TYR A 204 -1.86 24.85 5.49
N ILE A 205 -2.83 24.12 6.08
CA ILE A 205 -4.23 24.53 6.13
C ILE A 205 -4.39 25.83 6.90
N GLN A 206 -3.72 25.97 8.05
CA GLN A 206 -3.71 27.21 8.82
C GLN A 206 -3.18 28.39 7.99
N ASN A 207 -2.06 28.19 7.28
CA ASN A 207 -1.49 29.20 6.41
C ASN A 207 -2.42 29.58 5.24
N TRP A 208 -3.07 28.61 4.60
CA TRP A 208 -4.01 28.86 3.50
C TRP A 208 -5.29 29.55 3.96
N ALA A 209 -5.80 29.21 5.14
CA ALA A 209 -6.95 29.88 5.74
C ALA A 209 -6.66 31.36 6.00
N SER A 210 -5.47 31.68 6.53
CA SER A 210 -5.03 33.05 6.84
C SER A 210 -4.56 33.88 5.64
N GLY A 211 -4.28 33.26 4.49
CA GLY A 211 -3.80 33.95 3.29
C GLY A 211 -4.82 34.94 2.69
N PRO A 212 -4.40 35.92 1.87
CA PRO A 212 -5.33 36.80 1.15
C PRO A 212 -6.06 36.04 0.02
N GLY A 213 -7.26 36.48 -0.33
CA GLY A 213 -8.03 35.94 -1.47
C GLY A 213 -9.46 35.54 -1.13
N GLU A 214 -10.28 35.34 -2.18
CA GLU A 214 -11.67 34.90 -2.06
C GLU A 214 -11.76 33.46 -1.55
N VAL A 215 -12.84 33.16 -0.82
CA VAL A 215 -13.07 31.86 -0.18
C VAL A 215 -13.07 30.72 -1.21
N GLU A 216 -13.68 30.91 -2.39
CA GLU A 216 -13.72 29.90 -3.44
C GLU A 216 -12.33 29.54 -3.99
N ALA A 217 -11.49 30.55 -4.24
CA ALA A 217 -10.13 30.35 -4.70
C ALA A 217 -9.27 29.59 -3.67
N LYS A 218 -9.48 29.87 -2.37
CA LYS A 218 -8.84 29.13 -1.28
C LYS A 218 -9.29 27.68 -1.27
N ILE A 219 -10.60 27.41 -1.37
CA ILE A 219 -11.14 26.05 -1.39
C ILE A 219 -10.54 25.23 -2.53
N LEU A 220 -10.49 25.79 -3.74
CA LEU A 220 -9.90 25.12 -4.90
C LEU A 220 -8.42 24.79 -4.69
N SER A 221 -7.67 25.75 -4.15
CA SER A 221 -6.24 25.56 -3.86
C SER A 221 -6.02 24.47 -2.83
N ILE A 222 -6.82 24.45 -1.76
CA ILE A 222 -6.73 23.45 -0.70
C ILE A 222 -7.08 22.07 -1.22
N ARG A 223 -8.16 21.93 -1.99
CA ARG A 223 -8.54 20.63 -2.59
C ARG A 223 -7.44 20.08 -3.51
N ALA A 224 -6.70 20.95 -4.19
CA ALA A 224 -5.60 20.53 -5.06
C ALA A 224 -4.31 20.19 -4.28
N LEU A 225 -3.98 20.97 -3.25
CA LEU A 225 -2.68 20.90 -2.57
C LEU A 225 -2.69 20.04 -1.30
N ALA A 226 -3.80 19.99 -0.57
CA ALA A 226 -3.90 19.24 0.68
C ALA A 226 -3.63 17.74 0.50
N PRO A 227 -4.13 17.05 -0.55
CA PRO A 227 -3.80 15.64 -0.77
C PRO A 227 -2.31 15.39 -1.00
N LEU A 228 -1.63 16.30 -1.71
CA LEU A 228 -0.19 16.22 -1.94
C LEU A 228 0.60 16.43 -0.65
N ALA A 229 0.21 17.42 0.16
CA ALA A 229 0.85 17.70 1.45
C ALA A 229 0.66 16.56 2.45
N ALA A 230 -0.56 15.98 2.50
CA ALA A 230 -0.88 14.80 3.31
C ALA A 230 0.00 13.60 2.90
N TRP A 231 0.05 13.29 1.60
CA TRP A 231 0.83 12.17 1.08
C TRP A 231 2.34 12.31 1.32
N ARG A 232 2.88 13.52 1.21
CA ARG A 232 4.32 13.79 1.36
C ARG A 232 4.91 13.31 2.69
N SER A 233 4.10 13.23 3.74
CA SER A 233 4.53 12.74 5.05
C SER A 233 4.65 11.21 5.11
N LEU A 234 3.99 10.51 4.19
CA LEU A 234 3.93 9.04 4.14
C LEU A 234 4.79 8.46 3.01
N GLU A 235 5.04 9.24 1.96
CA GLU A 235 5.73 8.84 0.73
C GLU A 235 7.06 8.11 0.98
N PRO A 236 7.99 8.59 1.84
CA PRO A 236 9.25 7.89 2.06
C PRO A 236 9.06 6.48 2.63
N THR A 237 8.13 6.31 3.56
CA THR A 237 7.82 5.02 4.17
C THR A 237 7.15 4.10 3.15
N ALA A 238 6.20 4.61 2.36
CA ALA A 238 5.52 3.85 1.33
C ALA A 238 6.51 3.35 0.26
N GLU A 239 7.38 4.22 -0.27
CA GLU A 239 8.38 3.84 -1.29
C GLU A 239 9.38 2.81 -0.77
N ALA A 240 9.84 2.94 0.48
CA ALA A 240 10.72 1.96 1.12
C ALA A 240 10.05 0.58 1.22
N LEU A 241 8.77 0.55 1.61
CA LEU A 241 7.99 -0.69 1.71
C LEU A 241 7.70 -1.32 0.34
N GLN A 242 7.43 -0.50 -0.68
CA GLN A 242 7.30 -0.96 -2.07
C GLN A 242 8.57 -1.66 -2.55
N GLN A 243 9.73 -1.06 -2.29
CA GLN A 243 11.01 -1.67 -2.65
C GLN A 243 11.25 -2.98 -1.86
N SER A 244 10.98 -2.96 -0.55
CA SER A 244 11.11 -4.14 0.30
C SER A 244 10.19 -5.29 -0.14
N ALA A 245 8.98 -4.98 -0.63
CA ALA A 245 8.04 -5.96 -1.15
C ALA A 245 8.51 -6.57 -2.49
N LEU A 246 9.17 -5.79 -3.36
CA LEU A 246 9.83 -6.34 -4.55
C LEU A 246 10.98 -7.28 -4.18
N ASP A 247 11.77 -6.92 -3.18
CA ASP A 247 12.86 -7.76 -2.69
C ASP A 247 12.32 -9.04 -2.02
N LEU A 248 11.20 -8.95 -1.31
CA LEU A 248 10.44 -10.12 -0.83
C LEU A 248 10.00 -11.00 -1.99
N HIS A 249 9.34 -10.45 -3.01
CA HIS A 249 8.86 -11.23 -4.17
C HIS A 249 9.99 -12.01 -4.85
N ARG A 250 11.16 -11.37 -5.05
CA ARG A 250 12.36 -12.06 -5.59
C ARG A 250 12.84 -13.17 -4.68
N ARG A 251 12.91 -12.94 -3.36
CA ARG A 251 13.35 -13.95 -2.38
C ARG A 251 12.42 -15.16 -2.34
N LEU A 252 11.10 -14.95 -2.46
CA LEU A 252 10.13 -16.03 -2.44
C LEU A 252 10.25 -16.97 -3.66
N ALA A 253 10.72 -16.46 -4.79
CA ALA A 253 10.92 -17.27 -6.00
C ALA A 253 12.27 -18.01 -6.04
N GLN A 254 13.24 -17.63 -5.20
CA GLN A 254 14.55 -18.29 -5.17
C GLN A 254 14.45 -19.66 -4.47
N PRO A 255 15.01 -20.74 -5.05
CA PRO A 255 15.22 -21.97 -4.31
C PRO A 255 16.21 -21.70 -3.18
N ARG A 256 15.81 -21.94 -1.91
CA ARG A 256 16.76 -21.88 -0.81
C ARG A 256 17.84 -22.95 -1.03
N GLN A 257 19.10 -22.52 -1.03
CA GLN A 257 20.28 -23.39 -0.97
C GLN A 257 20.35 -24.10 0.38
#